data_AF-Q55149-F1
#
_entry.id   AF-Q55149-F1
#
_cell.length_a   1.000
_cell.length_b   1.000
_cell.length_c   1.000
_cell.angle_alpha   90.00
_cell.angle_beta   90.00
_cell.angle_gamma   90.00
#
_symmetry.space_group_name_H-M   'P 1'
#
loop_
_entity.id
_entity.type
_entity.pdbx_description
1 polymer ?
#
loop_
_entity_poly.entity_id
_entity_poly.type
_entity_poly.pdbx_seq_one_letter_code
_entity_poly.pdbx_strand_id
1 'polypeptide(L)'
;MVFAMVDEKGKEQWSRHSSPQLSANFQLCSIPQPSMDTNDWLKQLLMIGVGTTTLVAEKLSDVSDQWVKEGKINADQATAFVDDLMNQIKNEQGQIEANLERQLRNMLQDLGLPRQSEMDELRGRIDRLERQIRDLENQRWR
;
A
#
# COMPACT_ATOMS: atom_id res chain seq x y z
N MET A 1 -11.17 30.81 10.12
CA MET A 1 -10.85 30.80 8.67
C MET A 1 -10.46 32.22 8.31
N VAL A 2 -9.26 32.44 7.79
CA VAL A 2 -8.80 33.77 7.36
C VAL A 2 -8.98 33.83 5.86
N PHE A 3 -9.82 34.74 5.38
CA PHE A 3 -9.95 35.02 3.95
C PHE A 3 -9.08 36.24 3.64
N ALA A 4 -8.14 36.06 2.72
CA ALA A 4 -7.43 37.17 2.09
C ALA A 4 -8.23 37.59 0.86
N MET A 5 -8.66 38.85 0.82
CA MET A 5 -9.23 39.46 -0.37
C MET A 5 -8.30 40.61 -0.77
N VAL A 6 -7.66 40.47 -1.92
CA VAL A 6 -6.76 41.49 -2.48
C VAL A 6 -7.60 42.45 -3.31
N ASP A 7 -7.64 43.70 -2.90
CA ASP A 7 -8.23 44.81 -3.68
C ASP A 7 -7.23 45.27 -4.77
N GLU A 8 -7.75 45.85 -5.87
CA GLU A 8 -7.03 46.31 -7.07
C GLU A 8 -5.92 47.35 -6.80
N LYS A 9 -5.79 47.84 -5.57
CA LYS A 9 -4.70 48.74 -5.14
C LYS A 9 -3.67 48.11 -4.21
N GLY A 10 -3.66 46.79 -4.06
CA GLY A 10 -2.52 46.05 -3.51
C GLY A 10 -2.15 46.40 -2.06
N LYS A 11 -3.13 46.68 -1.19
CA LYS A 11 -2.89 46.79 0.26
C LYS A 11 -3.71 45.75 1.03
N GLU A 12 -3.01 44.84 1.70
CA GLU A 12 -3.61 43.82 2.55
C GLU A 12 -4.07 44.43 3.88
N GLN A 13 -5.37 44.35 4.18
CA GLN A 13 -5.91 44.71 5.49
C GLN A 13 -6.43 43.46 6.20
N TRP A 14 -5.90 43.21 7.39
CA TRP A 14 -6.24 42.06 8.23
C TRP A 14 -7.25 42.48 9.30
N SER A 15 -8.50 42.05 9.18
CA SER A 15 -9.51 42.25 10.23
C SER A 15 -9.79 40.93 10.95
N ARG A 16 -9.49 40.88 12.25
CA ARG A 16 -9.84 39.75 13.13
C ARG A 16 -11.27 39.95 13.61
N HIS A 17 -12.21 39.16 13.09
CA HIS A 17 -13.51 38.98 13.72
C HIS A 17 -13.60 37.59 14.36
N SER A 18 -13.85 37.61 15.67
CA SER A 18 -14.06 36.48 16.56
C SER A 18 -15.39 35.77 16.28
N SER A 19 -15.34 34.45 16.17
CA SER A 19 -16.47 33.54 15.98
C SER A 19 -17.43 33.53 17.17
N PRO A 20 -18.71 33.19 16.93
CA PRO A 20 -19.45 32.39 17.90
C PRO A 20 -20.08 31.13 17.29
N GLN A 21 -19.71 29.98 17.86
CA GLN A 21 -20.56 28.87 18.32
C GLN A 21 -21.65 28.35 17.36
N LEU A 22 -21.40 27.20 16.72
CA LEU A 22 -22.46 26.25 16.37
C LEU A 22 -22.03 24.83 16.75
N SER A 23 -22.78 24.32 17.72
CA SER A 23 -22.90 22.99 18.30
C SER A 23 -22.36 21.84 17.43
N ALA A 24 -21.32 21.17 17.95
CA ALA A 24 -20.83 19.90 17.45
C ALA A 24 -21.90 18.82 17.65
N ASN A 25 -22.58 18.42 16.57
CA ASN A 25 -23.20 17.11 16.48
C ASN A 25 -22.09 16.16 16.01
N PHE A 26 -21.32 15.64 16.97
CA PHE A 26 -20.27 14.65 16.71
C PHE A 26 -20.94 13.29 16.53
N GLN A 27 -21.69 13.16 15.44
CA GLN A 27 -22.13 11.86 14.95
C GLN A 27 -20.87 11.19 14.42
N LEU A 28 -20.31 10.26 15.21
CA LEU A 28 -19.20 9.41 14.78
C LEU A 28 -19.53 8.91 13.37
N CYS A 29 -18.71 9.31 12.40
CA CYS A 29 -18.73 8.71 11.08
C CYS A 29 -18.36 7.24 11.28
N SER A 30 -19.38 6.38 11.36
CA SER A 30 -19.19 4.94 11.30
C SER A 30 -18.52 4.63 9.97
N ILE A 31 -17.25 4.26 10.03
CA ILE A 31 -16.45 3.81 8.90
C ILE A 31 -17.27 2.73 8.17
N PRO A 32 -17.65 2.92 6.90
CA PRO A 32 -18.41 1.92 6.17
C PRO A 32 -17.59 0.63 6.07
N GLN A 33 -18.23 -0.49 6.41
CA GLN A 33 -17.65 -1.83 6.23
C GLN A 33 -17.47 -2.10 4.74
N PRO A 34 -16.36 -2.74 4.33
CA PRO A 34 -16.09 -3.01 2.92
C PRO A 34 -17.11 -4.02 2.39
N SER A 35 -17.82 -3.63 1.34
CA SER A 35 -18.63 -4.51 0.49
C SER A 35 -17.76 -5.64 -0.08
N MET A 36 -18.34 -6.85 -0.16
CA MET A 36 -17.78 -7.96 -0.94
C MET A 36 -17.85 -7.57 -2.42
N ASP A 37 -16.85 -6.82 -2.84
CA ASP A 37 -16.57 -6.50 -4.23
C ASP A 37 -15.55 -7.50 -4.74
N THR A 38 -15.40 -7.64 -6.05
CA THR A 38 -14.32 -8.37 -6.73
C THR A 38 -12.90 -8.00 -6.24
N ASN A 39 -12.78 -6.95 -5.42
CA ASN A 39 -11.65 -6.70 -4.53
C ASN A 39 -11.31 -7.86 -3.57
N ASP A 40 -12.20 -8.81 -3.29
CA ASP A 40 -11.92 -9.91 -2.35
C ASP A 40 -10.87 -10.87 -2.90
N TRP A 41 -10.89 -11.23 -4.19
CA TRP A 41 -9.84 -12.11 -4.74
C TRP A 41 -8.48 -11.40 -4.78
N LEU A 42 -8.46 -10.09 -5.07
CA LEU A 42 -7.23 -9.30 -5.08
C LEU A 42 -6.73 -9.05 -3.66
N LYS A 43 -7.61 -8.73 -2.71
CA LYS A 43 -7.29 -8.62 -1.28
C LYS A 43 -6.84 -9.95 -0.71
N GLN A 44 -7.42 -11.06 -1.14
CA GLN A 44 -7.04 -12.40 -0.74
C GLN A 44 -5.72 -12.79 -1.37
N LEU A 45 -5.48 -12.46 -2.64
CA LEU A 45 -4.16 -12.60 -3.27
C LEU A 45 -3.11 -11.72 -2.57
N LEU A 46 -3.47 -10.50 -2.17
CA LEU A 46 -2.58 -9.60 -1.43
C LEU A 46 -2.33 -10.11 -0.02
N MET A 47 -3.36 -10.59 0.69
CA MET A 47 -3.23 -11.21 2.02
C MET A 47 -2.36 -12.47 1.94
N ILE A 48 -2.58 -13.33 0.94
CA ILE A 48 -1.75 -14.48 0.62
C ILE A 48 -0.31 -14.02 0.29
N GLY A 49 -0.17 -12.97 -0.51
CA GLY A 49 1.10 -12.37 -0.92
C GLY A 49 1.86 -11.65 0.19
N VAL A 50 1.19 -11.24 1.27
CA VAL A 50 1.80 -10.70 2.50
C VAL A 50 2.37 -11.83 3.38
N GLY A 51 2.34 -13.08 2.91
CA GLY A 51 2.97 -14.22 3.58
C GLY A 51 2.09 -14.89 4.62
N THR A 52 0.76 -14.75 4.52
CA THR A 52 -0.16 -15.50 5.39
C THR A 52 -0.24 -16.97 4.96
N THR A 53 0.75 -17.76 5.37
CA THR A 53 0.81 -19.20 5.11
C THR A 53 -0.41 -19.95 5.66
N THR A 54 -1.03 -19.44 6.73
CA THR A 54 -2.21 -20.05 7.38
C THR A 54 -3.42 -20.11 6.45
N LEU A 55 -3.71 -19.05 5.71
CA LEU A 55 -4.85 -19.00 4.78
C LEU A 55 -4.64 -19.89 3.55
N VAL A 56 -3.38 -20.01 3.10
CA VAL A 56 -3.03 -20.90 1.98
C VAL A 56 -3.19 -22.37 2.38
N ALA A 57 -2.76 -22.74 3.59
CA ALA A 57 -2.91 -24.10 4.11
C ALA A 57 -4.38 -24.54 4.17
N GLU A 58 -5.24 -23.67 4.71
CA GLU A 58 -6.69 -23.92 4.80
C GLU A 58 -7.30 -24.09 3.41
N LYS A 59 -6.94 -23.23 2.45
CA LYS A 59 -7.46 -23.33 1.08
C LYS A 59 -6.95 -24.55 0.32
N LEU A 60 -5.72 -24.98 0.56
CA LEU A 60 -5.21 -26.24 0.02
C LEU A 60 -5.98 -27.44 0.58
N SER A 61 -6.22 -27.45 1.89
CA SER A 61 -6.99 -28.50 2.55
C SER A 61 -8.41 -28.58 1.97
N ASP A 62 -9.11 -27.44 1.86
CA ASP A 62 -10.47 -27.35 1.29
C ASP A 62 -10.55 -27.94 -0.12
N VAL A 63 -9.62 -27.57 -1.00
CA VAL A 63 -9.58 -28.04 -2.40
C VAL A 63 -9.26 -29.53 -2.45
N SER A 64 -8.33 -29.98 -1.61
CA SER A 64 -7.94 -31.38 -1.52
C SER A 64 -9.11 -32.25 -1.03
N ASP A 65 -9.86 -31.80 -0.02
CA ASP A 65 -11.05 -32.46 0.50
C ASP A 65 -12.16 -32.54 -0.56
N GLN A 66 -12.28 -31.50 -1.39
CA GLN A 66 -13.22 -31.50 -2.50
C GLN A 66 -12.84 -32.55 -3.56
N TRP A 67 -11.56 -32.70 -3.87
CA TRP A 67 -11.09 -33.74 -4.80
C TRP A 67 -11.24 -35.16 -4.25
N VAL A 68 -11.15 -35.33 -2.92
CA VAL A 68 -11.46 -36.59 -2.24
C VAL A 68 -12.95 -36.91 -2.35
N LYS A 69 -13.82 -35.92 -2.11
CA LYS A 69 -15.28 -36.06 -2.28
C LYS A 69 -15.69 -36.37 -3.72
N GLU A 70 -14.98 -35.82 -4.69
CA GLU A 70 -15.17 -36.12 -6.12
C GLU A 70 -14.60 -37.49 -6.54
N GLY A 71 -13.94 -38.22 -5.63
CA GLY A 71 -13.35 -39.52 -5.89
C GLY A 71 -12.11 -39.50 -6.80
N LYS A 72 -11.53 -38.33 -7.03
CA LYS A 72 -10.32 -38.17 -7.87
C LYS A 72 -9.05 -38.58 -7.14
N ILE A 73 -9.05 -38.50 -5.81
CA ILE A 73 -7.88 -38.71 -4.96
C ILE A 73 -8.32 -39.36 -3.64
N ASN A 74 -7.48 -40.21 -3.04
CA ASN A 74 -7.75 -40.76 -1.71
C ASN A 74 -7.40 -39.73 -0.62
N ALA A 75 -8.08 -39.79 0.53
CA ALA A 75 -7.84 -38.88 1.67
C ALA A 75 -6.36 -38.87 2.11
N ASP A 76 -5.73 -40.05 2.20
CA ASP A 76 -4.31 -40.16 2.58
C ASP A 76 -3.36 -39.48 1.58
N GLN A 77 -3.70 -39.52 0.28
CA GLN A 77 -2.91 -38.88 -0.76
C GLN A 77 -3.08 -37.36 -0.77
N ALA A 78 -4.28 -36.87 -0.43
CA ALA A 78 -4.56 -35.45 -0.30
C ALA A 78 -3.75 -34.82 0.84
N THR A 79 -3.77 -35.45 2.03
CA THR A 79 -2.99 -34.97 3.18
C THR A 79 -1.49 -35.03 2.91
N ALA A 80 -0.99 -36.12 2.31
CA ALA A 80 0.42 -36.25 1.96
C ALA A 80 0.88 -35.18 0.96
N PHE A 81 0.05 -34.84 -0.03
CA PHE A 81 0.37 -33.80 -1.01
C PHE A 81 0.48 -32.41 -0.38
N VAL A 82 -0.47 -32.06 0.50
CA VAL A 82 -0.44 -30.76 1.19
C VAL A 82 0.79 -30.65 2.09
N ASP A 83 1.13 -31.72 2.80
CA ASP A 83 2.30 -31.76 3.68
C ASP A 83 3.61 -31.66 2.91
N ASP A 84 3.73 -32.38 1.79
CA ASP A 84 4.93 -32.35 0.95
C ASP A 84 5.14 -30.96 0.31
N LEU A 85 4.06 -30.31 -0.16
CA LEU A 85 4.11 -28.93 -0.64
C LEU A 85 4.56 -27.96 0.46
N MET A 86 4.00 -28.08 1.66
CA MET A 86 4.38 -27.23 2.78
C MET A 86 5.83 -27.44 3.19
N ASN A 87 6.32 -28.67 3.17
CA ASN A 87 7.71 -28.99 3.47
C ASN A 87 8.65 -28.47 2.39
N GLN A 88 8.27 -28.58 1.11
CA GLN A 88 9.05 -28.02 0.01
C GLN A 88 9.13 -26.49 0.09
N ILE A 89 8.00 -25.81 0.35
CA ILE A 89 7.97 -24.36 0.52
C ILE A 89 8.84 -23.93 1.71
N LYS A 90 8.80 -24.64 2.84
CA LYS A 90 9.65 -24.35 4.01
C LYS A 90 11.14 -24.55 3.69
N ASN A 91 11.49 -25.62 2.97
CA ASN A 91 12.88 -25.93 2.62
C ASN A 91 13.45 -24.97 1.57
N GLU A 92 12.63 -24.55 0.61
CA GLU A 92 13.04 -23.67 -0.48
C GLU A 92 12.71 -22.18 -0.22
N GLN A 93 12.21 -21.84 0.97
CA GLN A 93 11.66 -20.53 1.30
C GLN A 93 12.59 -19.38 0.92
N GLY A 94 13.86 -19.45 1.32
CA GLY A 94 14.84 -18.40 1.03
C GLY A 94 15.18 -18.25 -0.45
N GLN A 95 15.14 -19.35 -1.22
CA GLN A 95 15.43 -19.33 -2.66
C GLN A 95 14.23 -18.81 -3.46
N ILE A 96 13.02 -19.23 -3.07
CA ILE A 96 11.75 -18.77 -3.65
C ILE A 96 11.57 -17.29 -3.37
N GLU A 97 11.78 -16.83 -2.13
CA GLU A 97 11.64 -15.42 -1.75
C GLU A 97 12.60 -14.53 -2.55
N ALA A 98 13.88 -14.91 -2.66
CA ALA A 98 14.86 -14.12 -3.41
C ALA A 98 14.55 -14.05 -4.92
N ASN A 99 14.03 -15.14 -5.51
CA ASN A 99 13.66 -15.16 -6.92
C ASN A 99 12.35 -14.37 -7.17
N LEU A 100 11.39 -14.51 -6.28
CA LEU A 100 10.11 -13.80 -6.33
C LEU A 100 10.31 -12.30 -6.14
N GLU A 101 11.12 -11.88 -5.17
CA GLU A 101 11.42 -10.48 -4.92
C GLU A 101 12.06 -9.84 -6.15
N ARG A 102 13.01 -10.53 -6.83
CA ARG A 102 13.60 -10.04 -8.09
C ARG A 102 12.58 -9.91 -9.20
N GLN A 103 11.71 -10.90 -9.38
CA GLN A 103 10.66 -10.86 -10.42
C GLN A 103 9.66 -9.73 -10.15
N LEU A 104 9.19 -9.61 -8.91
CA LEU A 104 8.32 -8.52 -8.49
C LEU A 104 8.98 -7.17 -8.72
N ARG A 105 10.26 -7.03 -8.39
CA ARG A 105 11.01 -5.78 -8.61
C ARG A 105 11.07 -5.41 -10.09
N ASN A 106 11.31 -6.38 -10.96
CA ASN A 106 11.33 -6.18 -12.41
C ASN A 106 9.94 -5.77 -12.93
N MET A 107 8.89 -6.47 -12.50
CA MET A 107 7.51 -6.15 -12.90
C MET A 107 7.07 -4.77 -12.42
N LEU A 108 7.40 -4.39 -11.18
CA LEU A 108 7.09 -3.06 -10.65
C LEU A 108 7.83 -1.96 -11.43
N GLN A 109 9.07 -2.23 -11.85
CA GLN A 109 9.83 -1.33 -12.70
C GLN A 109 9.22 -1.19 -14.10
N ASP A 110 8.75 -2.29 -14.70
CA ASP A 110 8.06 -2.30 -16.00
C ASP A 110 6.71 -1.56 -15.94
N LEU A 111 6.02 -1.62 -14.81
CA LEU A 111 4.80 -0.85 -14.52
C LEU A 111 5.08 0.63 -14.24
N GLY A 112 6.36 1.05 -14.24
CA GLY A 112 6.78 2.41 -14.02
C GLY A 112 6.61 2.87 -12.57
N LEU A 113 6.53 1.96 -11.60
CA LEU A 113 6.45 2.30 -10.19
C LEU A 113 7.87 2.63 -9.67
N PRO A 114 8.17 3.90 -9.35
CA PRO A 114 9.48 4.29 -8.88
C PRO A 114 9.74 3.74 -7.48
N ARG A 115 10.99 3.35 -7.21
CA ARG A 115 11.38 2.87 -5.89
C ARG A 115 11.43 4.03 -4.90
N GLN A 116 11.20 3.73 -3.62
CA GLN A 116 11.36 4.70 -2.53
C GLN A 116 12.75 5.35 -2.54
N SER A 117 13.80 4.56 -2.77
CA SER A 117 15.17 5.07 -2.86
C SER A 117 15.38 6.09 -3.99
N GLU A 118 14.72 5.89 -5.13
CA GLU A 118 14.80 6.79 -6.28
C GLU A 118 14.02 8.08 -5.99
N MET A 119 12.88 7.96 -5.28
CA MET A 119 12.11 9.10 -4.79
C MET A 119 12.90 9.94 -3.78
N ASP A 120 13.61 9.28 -2.86
CA ASP A 120 14.44 9.93 -1.84
C ASP A 120 15.65 10.65 -2.46
N GLU A 121 16.28 10.05 -3.47
CA GLU A 121 17.36 10.71 -4.21
C GLU A 121 16.87 11.97 -4.93
N LEU A 122 15.72 11.87 -5.61
CA LEU A 122 15.09 13.00 -6.27
C LEU A 122 14.71 14.09 -5.27
N ARG A 123 14.17 13.73 -4.11
CA ARG A 123 13.86 14.68 -3.02
C ARG A 123 15.12 15.39 -2.53
N GLY A 124 16.21 14.67 -2.30
CA GLY A 124 17.48 15.26 -1.92
C GLY A 124 18.06 16.20 -2.98
N ARG A 125 17.86 15.91 -4.28
CA ARG A 125 18.22 16.81 -5.38
C ARG A 125 17.38 18.08 -5.36
N ILE A 126 16.06 17.97 -5.14
CA ILE A 126 15.15 19.10 -5.02
C ILE A 126 15.56 19.99 -3.85
N ASP A 127 15.80 19.43 -2.66
CA ASP A 127 16.21 20.20 -1.47
C ASP A 127 17.51 20.98 -1.67
N ARG A 128 18.43 20.45 -2.50
CA ARG A 128 19.67 21.15 -2.86
C ARG A 128 19.42 22.29 -3.83
N LEU A 129 18.55 22.08 -4.83
CA LEU A 129 18.16 23.13 -5.78
C LEU A 129 17.40 24.26 -5.07
N GLU A 130 16.48 23.94 -4.16
CA GLU A 130 15.75 24.93 -3.37
C GLU A 130 16.65 25.79 -2.48
N ARG A 131 17.75 25.22 -1.97
CA ARG A 131 18.77 25.99 -1.22
C ARG A 131 19.54 26.93 -2.14
N GLN A 132 19.99 26.44 -3.30
CA GLN A 132 20.69 27.26 -4.28
C GLN A 132 19.84 28.43 -4.78
N ILE A 133 18.55 28.19 -5.04
CA ILE A 133 17.62 29.25 -5.45
C ILE A 133 17.49 30.31 -4.35
N ARG A 134 17.30 29.92 -3.09
CA ARG A 134 17.24 30.86 -1.97
C ARG A 134 18.52 31.67 -1.79
N ASP A 135 19.68 31.05 -1.95
CA ASP A 135 20.97 31.73 -1.84
C ASP A 135 21.17 32.73 -2.99
N LEU A 136 20.74 32.38 -4.21
CA LEU A 136 20.76 33.27 -5.38
C LEU A 136 19.77 34.43 -5.22
N GLU A 137 18.57 34.18 -4.70
CA GLU A 137 17.60 35.22 -4.38
C GLU A 137 18.15 36.19 -3.32
N ASN A 138 18.76 35.68 -2.24
CA ASN A 138 19.40 36.51 -1.21
C ASN A 138 20.58 37.34 -1.74
N GLN A 139 21.30 36.85 -2.75
CA GLN A 139 22.38 37.60 -3.40
C GLN A 139 21.85 38.71 -4.32
N ARG A 140 20.71 38.49 -4.97
CA ARG A 140 20.10 39.45 -5.90
C ARG A 140 19.48 40.67 -5.21
N TRP A 141 19.24 40.59 -3.90
CA TRP A 141 18.63 41.65 -3.08
C TRP A 141 19.65 42.49 -2.28
N ARG A 142 20.95 42.34 -2.55
CA ARG A 142 21.99 43.30 -2.15
C ARG A 142 22.41 44.16 -3.35
#